data_AF-A0AAN7GB01-F1
#
_entry.id   AF-A0AAN7GB01-F1
#
_cell.length_a   1.000
_cell.length_b   1.000
_cell.length_c   1.000
_cell.angle_alpha   90.00
_cell.angle_beta   90.00
_cell.angle_gamma   90.00
#
_symmetry.space_group_name_H-M   'P 1'
#
loop_
_entity.id
_entity.type
_entity.pdbx_description
1 polymer ?
#
loop_
_entity_poly.entity_id
_entity_poly.type
_entity_poly.pdbx_seq_one_letter_code
_entity_poly.pdbx_strand_id
1 'polypeptide(L)'
;MQSPVYYALVNPNLSILMNMCFIFQRITIPEIMKDEWFKKNYKPPVFYEKEDADLDDVQALFKDSEEYRVTEKKEEQQPTAMNAFELISMSRGLKLDNLFDVEQGFKRETRFTSKCPANEIISKIVKAAKPLGFDIHKKNYKMRLENVKAGRKGNLNVATEIFQVAPSLHMVEVRKAKGDTLEFHMFCKNLSSSLEDVVWKTEEDMQETK
;
A
#
# COMPACT_ATOMS: atom_id res chain seq x y z
N MET A 1 -37.51 -9.45 19.29
CA MET A 1 -36.54 -8.40 19.68
C MET A 1 -36.13 -7.68 18.42
N GLN A 2 -36.60 -6.44 18.25
CA GLN A 2 -36.40 -5.65 17.03
C GLN A 2 -34.98 -5.03 17.01
N SER A 3 -34.41 -5.01 15.81
CA SER A 3 -33.03 -4.64 15.50
C SER A 3 -32.69 -3.17 15.85
N PRO A 4 -31.45 -2.86 16.27
CA PRO A 4 -30.97 -1.51 16.65
C PRO A 4 -31.11 -0.43 15.57
N VAL A 5 -31.36 -0.81 14.32
CA VAL A 5 -31.52 0.12 13.18
C VAL A 5 -32.80 0.98 13.31
N TYR A 6 -33.80 0.50 14.05
CA TYR A 6 -35.10 1.20 14.16
C TYR A 6 -35.04 2.46 15.03
N TYR A 7 -34.11 2.54 16.00
CA TYR A 7 -33.99 3.71 16.88
C TYR A 7 -33.29 4.91 16.22
N ALA A 8 -32.59 4.70 15.10
CA ALA A 8 -31.93 5.77 14.34
C ALA A 8 -32.90 6.59 13.46
N LEU A 9 -34.11 6.08 13.20
CA LEU A 9 -35.06 6.70 12.26
C LEU A 9 -36.16 7.54 12.92
N VAL A 10 -36.24 7.60 14.26
CA VAL A 10 -37.40 8.20 14.97
C VAL A 10 -37.03 9.49 15.73
N ASN A 11 -35.83 10.04 15.54
CA ASN A 11 -35.45 11.30 16.19
C ASN A 11 -35.10 12.41 15.18
N PRO A 12 -36.10 13.17 14.69
CA PRO A 12 -35.90 14.20 13.67
C PRO A 12 -35.08 15.41 14.17
N ASN A 13 -34.77 15.50 15.47
CA ASN A 13 -33.98 16.60 16.03
C ASN A 13 -32.45 16.40 15.99
N LEU A 14 -31.93 15.19 15.76
CA LEU A 14 -30.48 14.99 15.61
C LEU A 14 -29.99 15.13 14.17
N SER A 15 -30.84 14.90 13.17
CA SER A 15 -30.41 14.91 11.76
C SER A 15 -30.31 16.32 11.16
N ILE A 16 -30.92 17.33 11.79
CA ILE A 16 -30.90 18.72 11.30
C ILE A 16 -29.74 19.51 11.93
N LEU A 17 -29.30 19.18 13.14
CA LEU A 17 -28.14 19.82 13.78
C LEU A 17 -26.79 19.36 13.21
N MET A 18 -26.72 18.18 12.60
CA MET A 18 -25.47 17.67 12.04
C MET A 18 -25.16 18.15 10.61
N ASN A 19 -26.09 18.84 9.93
CA ASN A 19 -25.95 19.11 8.50
C ASN A 19 -26.17 20.55 8.03
N MET A 20 -26.35 21.56 8.90
CA MET A 20 -26.61 22.93 8.43
C MET A 20 -26.20 24.07 9.38
N CYS A 21 -25.16 23.93 10.23
CA CYS A 21 -24.56 25.10 10.91
C CYS A 21 -23.16 24.94 11.55
N PHE A 22 -22.41 23.85 11.31
CA PHE A 22 -21.12 23.62 12.00
C PHE A 22 -19.86 23.82 11.13
N ILE A 23 -19.89 24.71 10.12
CA ILE A 23 -18.69 25.06 9.33
C ILE A 23 -17.84 26.16 9.98
N PHE A 24 -18.23 26.78 11.11
CA PHE A 24 -17.49 27.94 11.63
C PHE A 24 -16.71 27.81 12.95
N GLN A 25 -16.74 26.69 13.67
CA GLN A 25 -15.75 26.46 14.72
C GLN A 25 -15.68 24.99 15.12
N ARG A 26 -14.46 24.47 15.24
CA ARG A 26 -14.19 23.13 15.78
C ARG A 26 -14.51 23.15 17.27
N ILE A 27 -15.37 22.25 17.72
CA ILE A 27 -15.64 22.04 19.16
C ILE A 27 -14.31 21.75 19.88
N THR A 28 -14.08 22.43 20.99
CA THR A 28 -12.86 22.30 21.80
C THR A 28 -12.99 21.14 22.79
N ILE A 29 -11.87 20.58 23.25
CA ILE A 29 -11.87 19.48 24.22
C ILE A 29 -12.68 19.84 25.50
N PRO A 30 -12.56 21.04 26.08
CA PRO A 30 -13.38 21.43 27.24
C PRO A 30 -14.89 21.45 26.96
N GLU A 31 -15.30 21.75 25.73
CA GLU A 31 -16.71 21.73 25.32
C GLU A 31 -17.22 20.29 25.15
N ILE A 32 -16.39 19.41 24.57
CA ILE A 32 -16.68 17.97 24.49
C ILE A 32 -16.87 17.38 25.89
N MET A 33 -15.98 17.71 26.84
CA MET A 33 -16.05 17.20 28.22
C MET A 33 -17.33 17.62 28.96
N LYS A 34 -17.98 18.72 28.54
CA LYS A 34 -19.23 19.21 29.13
C LYS A 34 -20.47 18.54 28.56
N ASP A 35 -20.36 17.87 27.41
CA ASP A 35 -21.49 17.26 26.73
C ASP A 35 -22.02 16.03 27.49
N GLU A 36 -23.35 15.92 27.54
CA GLU A 36 -24.05 14.80 28.16
C GLU A 36 -23.75 13.46 27.47
N TRP A 37 -23.44 13.45 26.16
CA TRP A 37 -23.00 12.23 25.47
C TRP A 37 -21.62 11.78 25.97
N PHE A 38 -20.72 12.71 26.29
CA PHE A 38 -19.38 12.40 26.77
C PHE A 38 -19.41 11.93 28.23
N LYS A 39 -20.26 12.50 29.08
CA LYS A 39 -20.39 12.08 30.49
C LYS A 39 -21.01 10.70 30.65
N LYS A 40 -21.77 10.22 29.67
CA LYS A 40 -22.46 8.93 29.76
C LYS A 40 -21.46 7.77 29.79
N ASN A 41 -21.34 7.12 30.94
CA ASN A 41 -20.43 6.00 31.21
C ASN A 41 -18.92 6.33 31.08
N TYR A 42 -18.55 7.61 31.00
CA TYR A 42 -17.14 7.98 30.98
C TYR A 42 -16.52 7.77 32.35
N LYS A 43 -15.42 7.01 32.37
CA LYS A 43 -14.56 6.83 33.54
C LYS A 43 -13.21 7.44 33.17
N PRO A 44 -12.79 8.55 33.80
CA PRO A 44 -11.47 9.09 33.55
C PRO A 44 -10.41 8.04 33.86
N PRO A 45 -9.36 7.88 33.03
CA PRO A 45 -8.25 7.00 33.35
C PRO A 45 -7.61 7.47 34.67
N VAL A 46 -7.60 6.58 35.66
CA VAL A 46 -6.85 6.82 36.90
C VAL A 46 -5.44 6.32 36.64
N PHE A 47 -4.50 7.25 36.45
CA PHE A 47 -3.09 6.92 36.39
C PHE A 47 -2.57 6.83 37.81
N TYR A 48 -2.29 5.62 38.27
CA TYR A 48 -1.45 5.42 39.43
C TYR A 48 0.00 5.54 38.93
N GLU A 49 0.78 6.46 39.47
CA GLU A 49 2.24 6.38 39.38
C GLU A 49 2.67 5.14 40.17
N LYS A 50 2.61 3.99 39.52
CA LYS A 50 3.35 2.80 39.94
C LYS A 50 4.70 2.89 39.25
N GLU A 51 5.67 3.39 39.99
CA GLU A 51 7.04 2.88 39.83
C GLU A 51 6.96 1.36 39.99
N ASP A 52 7.62 0.65 39.07
CA ASP A 52 7.66 -0.81 38.91
C ASP A 52 6.46 -1.45 38.19
N ALA A 53 6.45 -1.30 36.86
CA ALA A 53 5.75 -2.22 35.97
C ALA A 53 6.61 -3.50 35.79
N ASP A 54 6.15 -4.59 36.40
CA ASP A 54 6.63 -5.94 36.10
C ASP A 54 6.32 -6.27 34.62
N LEU A 55 7.37 -6.50 33.84
CA LEU A 55 7.31 -6.68 32.38
C LEU A 55 6.90 -8.10 31.97
N ASP A 56 6.65 -9.00 32.93
CA ASP A 56 6.40 -10.42 32.67
C ASP A 56 4.99 -10.70 32.10
N ASP A 57 3.98 -9.88 32.37
CA ASP A 57 2.61 -10.07 31.87
C ASP A 57 2.48 -9.81 30.36
N VAL A 58 3.33 -8.94 29.81
CA VAL A 58 3.34 -8.66 28.37
C VAL A 58 3.91 -9.85 27.60
N GLN A 59 4.85 -10.58 28.20
CA GLN A 59 5.48 -11.75 27.58
C GLN A 59 4.57 -12.99 27.58
N ALA A 60 3.64 -13.10 28.53
CA ALA A 60 2.64 -14.17 28.55
C ALA A 60 1.62 -14.05 27.41
N LEU A 61 1.25 -12.82 27.01
CA LEU A 61 0.33 -12.56 25.90
C LEU A 61 0.92 -12.94 24.52
N PHE A 62 2.24 -12.94 24.38
CA PHE A 62 2.92 -13.35 23.15
C PHE A 62 3.27 -14.85 23.10
N LYS A 63 3.26 -15.56 24.22
CA LYS A 63 3.68 -16.97 24.30
C LYS A 63 2.60 -17.98 23.89
N ASP A 64 1.33 -17.63 23.92
CA ASP A 64 0.24 -18.58 23.65
C ASP A 64 -0.25 -18.59 22.19
N SER A 65 0.52 -17.99 21.27
CA SER A 65 0.24 -18.01 19.82
C SER A 65 1.20 -18.88 18.99
N GLU A 66 2.12 -19.60 19.66
CA GLU A 66 3.14 -20.44 19.01
C GLU A 66 2.74 -21.90 18.78
N GLU A 67 1.47 -22.28 18.94
CA GLU A 67 1.06 -23.67 18.74
C GLU A 67 -0.15 -23.81 17.81
N TYR A 68 -0.11 -23.17 16.63
CA TYR A 68 -0.72 -23.70 15.40
C TYR A 68 -0.26 -22.92 14.15
N ARG A 69 1.02 -22.56 14.07
CA ARG A 69 1.62 -22.30 12.75
C ARG A 69 1.94 -23.64 12.12
N VAL A 70 0.93 -24.27 11.53
CA VAL A 70 1.14 -25.31 10.53
C VAL A 70 2.16 -24.72 9.56
N THR A 71 3.37 -25.27 9.60
CA THR A 71 4.40 -24.98 8.62
C THR A 71 3.92 -25.63 7.33
N GLU A 72 2.99 -24.98 6.63
CA GLU A 72 2.74 -25.29 5.24
C GLU A 72 4.01 -24.91 4.48
N LYS A 73 4.91 -25.89 4.36
CA LYS A 73 6.00 -25.92 3.39
C LYS A 73 5.40 -25.97 1.97
N LYS A 74 4.74 -24.89 1.55
CA LYS A 74 4.17 -24.73 0.20
C LYS A 74 4.26 -23.31 -0.37
N GLU A 75 4.94 -22.37 0.29
CA GLU A 75 4.99 -20.96 -0.13
C GLU A 75 6.22 -20.59 -1.00
N GLU A 76 6.47 -21.31 -2.10
CA GLU A 76 7.40 -20.83 -3.13
C GLU A 76 6.79 -20.78 -4.54
N GLN A 77 5.51 -21.12 -4.69
CA GLN A 77 4.88 -21.22 -6.02
C GLN A 77 4.00 -20.04 -6.42
N GLN A 78 3.78 -19.05 -5.55
CA GLN A 78 2.88 -17.93 -5.83
C GLN A 78 3.46 -16.58 -5.36
N PRO A 79 3.14 -15.47 -6.06
CA PRO A 79 3.47 -14.13 -5.61
C PRO A 79 2.90 -13.85 -4.23
N THR A 80 3.53 -12.94 -3.50
CA THR A 80 2.99 -12.48 -2.21
C THR A 80 1.59 -11.92 -2.42
N ALA A 81 0.62 -12.48 -1.68
CA ALA A 81 -0.75 -11.98 -1.69
C ALA A 81 -0.77 -10.57 -1.10
N MET A 82 -1.48 -9.67 -1.75
CA MET A 82 -1.65 -8.29 -1.33
C MET A 82 -3.11 -8.00 -1.07
N ASN A 83 -3.41 -7.68 0.18
CA ASN A 83 -4.78 -7.39 0.59
C ASN A 83 -5.20 -5.95 0.21
N ALA A 84 -6.48 -5.63 0.38
CA ALA A 84 -7.02 -4.32 0.02
C ALA A 84 -6.41 -3.17 0.86
N PHE A 85 -6.14 -3.39 2.15
CA PHE A 85 -5.51 -2.38 3.02
C PHE A 85 -4.07 -2.10 2.60
N GLU A 86 -3.31 -3.14 2.26
CA GLU A 86 -1.95 -3.02 1.72
C GLU A 86 -1.97 -2.25 0.40
N LEU A 87 -2.89 -2.59 -0.52
CA LEU A 87 -3.03 -1.88 -1.79
C LEU A 87 -3.34 -0.38 -1.58
N ILE A 88 -4.26 -0.06 -0.66
CA ILE A 88 -4.61 1.32 -0.32
C ILE A 88 -3.40 2.05 0.28
N SER A 89 -2.66 1.40 1.19
CA SER A 89 -1.48 1.99 1.84
C SER A 89 -0.40 2.40 0.83
N MET A 90 -0.34 1.75 -0.33
CA MET A 90 0.60 2.07 -1.40
C MET A 90 0.21 3.32 -2.20
N SER A 91 -0.97 3.89 -2.00
CA SER A 91 -1.40 5.11 -2.67
C SER A 91 -0.47 6.29 -2.32
N ARG A 92 -0.14 7.12 -3.32
CA ARG A 92 0.79 8.24 -3.15
C ARG A 92 0.34 9.23 -2.07
N GLY A 93 -0.97 9.42 -1.91
CA GLY A 93 -1.54 10.34 -0.92
C GLY A 93 -1.40 9.86 0.52
N LEU A 94 -1.16 8.57 0.74
CA LEU A 94 -0.95 8.00 2.09
C LEU A 94 0.53 7.78 2.41
N LYS A 95 1.42 7.83 1.42
CA LYS A 95 2.87 7.77 1.61
C LYS A 95 3.45 9.14 1.98
N LEU A 96 3.89 9.27 3.23
CA LEU A 96 4.48 10.50 3.77
C LEU A 96 5.93 10.73 3.34
N ASP A 97 6.58 9.75 2.68
CA ASP A 97 7.97 9.84 2.22
C ASP A 97 8.23 11.10 1.38
N ASN A 98 7.22 11.56 0.62
CA ASN A 98 7.29 12.75 -0.22
C ASN A 98 7.37 14.08 0.57
N LEU A 99 6.99 14.10 1.85
CA LEU A 99 7.05 15.30 2.70
C LEU A 99 8.49 15.68 3.05
N PHE A 100 9.37 14.69 3.10
CA PHE A 100 10.76 14.84 3.54
C PHE A 100 11.77 14.80 2.39
N ASP A 101 11.31 14.53 1.16
CA ASP A 101 12.19 14.37 0.00
C ASP A 101 12.50 15.73 -0.64
N VAL A 102 13.79 16.10 -0.69
CA VAL A 102 14.23 17.36 -1.30
C VAL A 102 14.07 17.32 -2.83
N GLU A 103 14.00 16.12 -3.42
CA GLU A 103 13.72 15.89 -4.84
C GLU A 103 12.19 15.93 -5.14
N GLN A 104 11.50 16.96 -4.63
CA GLN A 104 10.06 17.17 -4.83
C GLN A 104 9.70 17.19 -6.33
N GLY A 105 9.05 16.12 -6.80
CA GLY A 105 8.32 16.15 -8.08
C GLY A 105 8.33 14.85 -8.87
N PHE A 106 9.38 14.03 -8.76
CA PHE A 106 9.55 12.88 -9.66
C PHE A 106 9.23 11.55 -8.99
N LYS A 107 8.34 10.78 -9.63
CA LYS A 107 7.86 9.50 -9.11
C LYS A 107 9.01 8.47 -9.10
N ARG A 108 9.37 7.97 -7.93
CA ARG A 108 10.40 6.92 -7.77
C ARG A 108 9.88 5.51 -8.02
N GLU A 109 8.61 5.37 -8.37
CA GLU A 109 7.95 4.09 -8.55
C GLU A 109 6.84 4.14 -9.61
N THR A 110 6.65 3.08 -10.37
CA THR A 110 5.55 2.91 -11.32
C THR A 110 4.88 1.57 -11.09
N ARG A 111 3.56 1.50 -11.31
CA ARG A 111 2.77 0.29 -11.10
C ARG A 111 1.88 0.04 -12.31
N PHE A 112 1.65 -1.22 -12.59
CA PHE A 112 0.66 -1.68 -13.56
C PHE A 112 0.08 -3.01 -13.11
N THR A 113 -1.10 -3.35 -13.62
CA THR A 113 -1.77 -4.63 -13.35
C THR A 113 -1.69 -5.54 -14.57
N SER A 114 -1.78 -6.85 -14.36
CA SER A 114 -1.80 -7.85 -15.43
C SER A 114 -2.62 -9.07 -15.03
N LYS A 115 -3.32 -9.67 -16.00
CA LYS A 115 -3.99 -10.97 -15.83
C LYS A 115 -3.10 -12.16 -16.20
N CYS A 116 -1.91 -11.93 -16.75
CA CYS A 116 -0.97 -13.00 -17.06
C CYS A 116 -0.49 -13.71 -15.78
N PRO A 117 -0.12 -15.00 -15.84
CA PRO A 117 0.54 -15.68 -14.74
C PRO A 117 1.85 -14.98 -14.38
N ALA A 118 2.19 -14.94 -13.08
CA ALA A 118 3.37 -14.22 -12.60
C ALA A 118 4.70 -14.66 -13.26
N ASN A 119 4.85 -15.95 -13.56
CA ASN A 119 6.04 -16.47 -14.26
C ASN A 119 6.17 -15.91 -15.68
N GLU A 120 5.06 -15.72 -16.38
CA GLU A 120 5.04 -15.11 -17.72
C GLU A 120 5.43 -13.62 -17.63
N ILE A 121 4.88 -12.91 -16.66
CA ILE A 121 5.21 -11.50 -16.39
C ILE A 121 6.72 -11.34 -16.14
N ILE A 122 7.31 -12.18 -15.27
CA ILE A 122 8.76 -12.20 -15.02
C ILE A 122 9.54 -12.42 -16.31
N SER A 123 9.14 -13.41 -17.11
CA SER A 123 9.81 -13.75 -18.36
C SER A 123 9.81 -12.57 -19.34
N LYS A 124 8.66 -11.91 -19.50
CA LYS A 124 8.50 -10.76 -20.40
C LYS A 124 9.29 -9.54 -19.93
N ILE A 125 9.28 -9.23 -18.63
CA ILE A 125 10.10 -8.15 -18.06
C ILE A 125 11.59 -8.40 -18.34
N VAL A 126 12.05 -9.63 -18.17
CA VAL A 126 13.45 -9.99 -18.43
C VAL A 126 13.80 -9.88 -19.90
N LYS A 127 12.92 -10.34 -20.78
CA LYS A 127 13.10 -10.23 -22.23
C LYS A 127 13.15 -8.77 -22.68
N ALA A 128 12.34 -7.89 -22.07
CA ALA A 128 12.32 -6.47 -22.36
C ALA A 128 13.53 -5.71 -21.78
N ALA A 129 14.01 -6.09 -20.59
CA ALA A 129 15.10 -5.38 -19.90
C ALA A 129 16.51 -5.75 -20.41
N LYS A 130 16.73 -6.99 -20.86
CA LYS A 130 18.03 -7.41 -21.42
C LYS A 130 18.54 -6.53 -22.59
N PRO A 131 17.77 -6.23 -23.63
CA PRO A 131 18.24 -5.37 -24.73
C PRO A 131 18.50 -3.92 -24.30
N LEU A 132 17.96 -3.50 -23.15
CA LEU A 132 18.23 -2.19 -22.55
C LEU A 132 19.57 -2.14 -21.79
N GLY A 133 20.32 -3.25 -21.74
CA GLY A 133 21.64 -3.31 -21.11
C GLY A 133 21.62 -3.54 -19.59
N PHE A 134 20.51 -4.09 -19.07
CA PHE A 134 20.40 -4.43 -17.65
C PHE A 134 20.79 -5.87 -17.40
N ASP A 135 21.59 -6.08 -16.36
CA ASP A 135 21.76 -7.38 -15.74
C ASP A 135 20.65 -7.63 -14.71
N ILE A 136 20.19 -8.87 -14.59
CA ILE A 136 18.94 -9.18 -13.90
C ILE A 136 19.14 -10.31 -12.89
N HIS A 137 18.97 -9.96 -11.62
CA HIS A 137 19.00 -10.88 -10.51
C HIS A 137 17.57 -11.18 -10.06
N LYS A 138 17.16 -12.44 -10.14
CA LYS A 138 15.82 -12.89 -9.74
C LYS A 138 15.88 -13.60 -8.40
N LYS A 139 14.92 -13.31 -7.53
CA LYS A 139 14.68 -14.05 -6.30
C LYS A 139 13.17 -14.14 -6.09
N ASN A 140 12.61 -15.33 -6.34
CA ASN A 140 11.17 -15.56 -6.32
C ASN A 140 10.45 -14.60 -7.28
N TYR A 141 9.42 -13.89 -6.79
CA TYR A 141 8.66 -12.89 -7.54
C TYR A 141 9.22 -11.46 -7.44
N LYS A 142 10.51 -11.36 -7.06
CA LYS A 142 11.28 -10.12 -6.97
C LYS A 142 12.45 -10.15 -7.95
N MET A 143 12.74 -9.01 -8.55
CA MET A 143 13.84 -8.84 -9.49
C MET A 143 14.62 -7.56 -9.17
N ARG A 144 15.95 -7.62 -9.31
CA ARG A 144 16.83 -6.46 -9.32
C ARG A 144 17.44 -6.34 -10.71
N LEU A 145 17.25 -5.19 -11.33
CA LEU A 145 17.76 -4.85 -12.65
C LEU A 145 18.85 -3.80 -12.45
N GLU A 146 20.07 -4.12 -12.84
CA GLU A 146 21.23 -3.26 -12.69
C GLU A 146 21.74 -2.86 -14.05
N ASN A 147 21.77 -1.56 -14.34
CA ASN A 147 22.34 -1.08 -15.58
C ASN A 147 23.86 -1.23 -15.51
N VAL A 148 24.44 -1.94 -16.48
CA VAL A 148 25.89 -2.15 -16.56
C VAL A 148 26.61 -0.85 -16.90
N LYS A 149 25.95 0.07 -17.61
CA LYS A 149 26.50 1.36 -17.99
C LYS A 149 26.25 2.39 -16.89
N ALA A 150 27.31 3.10 -16.51
CA ALA A 150 27.21 4.24 -15.61
C ALA A 150 26.52 5.41 -16.31
N GLY A 151 25.43 5.88 -15.72
CA GLY A 151 24.73 7.11 -16.10
C GLY A 151 25.31 8.34 -15.43
N ARG A 152 24.60 9.47 -15.53
CA ARG A 152 25.08 10.77 -15.01
C ARG A 152 25.24 10.79 -13.48
N LYS A 153 24.42 9.99 -12.77
CA LYS A 153 24.47 9.79 -11.31
C LYS A 153 24.93 8.37 -10.94
N GLY A 154 25.75 7.75 -11.79
CA GLY A 154 26.19 6.36 -11.67
C GLY A 154 25.16 5.38 -12.23
N ASN A 155 25.33 4.09 -11.94
CA ASN A 155 24.51 3.02 -12.49
C ASN A 155 23.06 3.10 -11.94
N LEU A 156 22.11 2.98 -12.86
CA LEU A 156 20.69 2.89 -12.53
C LEU A 156 20.36 1.48 -12.02
N ASN A 157 19.85 1.39 -10.79
CA ASN A 157 19.36 0.15 -10.21
C ASN A 157 17.85 0.25 -10.00
N VAL A 158 17.12 -0.75 -10.48
CA VAL A 158 15.67 -0.85 -10.41
C VAL A 158 15.29 -2.14 -9.70
N ALA A 159 14.34 -2.04 -8.76
CA ALA A 159 13.74 -3.18 -8.10
C ALA A 159 12.33 -3.40 -8.63
N THR A 160 11.98 -4.64 -8.95
CA THR A 160 10.64 -5.02 -9.40
C THR A 160 10.08 -6.10 -8.49
N GLU A 161 8.81 -6.00 -8.14
CA GLU A 161 8.10 -6.96 -7.31
C GLU A 161 6.71 -7.22 -7.88
N ILE A 162 6.28 -8.48 -7.85
CA ILE A 162 4.96 -8.90 -8.31
C ILE A 162 4.16 -9.35 -7.10
N PHE A 163 2.93 -8.83 -7.00
CA PHE A 163 1.98 -9.12 -5.95
C PHE A 163 0.71 -9.71 -6.54
N GLN A 164 0.09 -10.65 -5.84
CA GLN A 164 -1.22 -11.19 -6.20
C GLN A 164 -2.30 -10.36 -5.49
N VAL A 165 -3.08 -9.58 -6.22
CA VAL A 165 -4.17 -8.75 -5.66
C VAL A 165 -5.55 -9.42 -5.79
N ALA A 166 -5.68 -10.37 -6.71
CA ALA A 166 -6.81 -11.28 -6.84
C ALA A 166 -6.35 -12.60 -7.50
N PRO A 167 -7.13 -13.68 -7.46
CA PRO A 167 -6.71 -14.99 -8.00
C PRO A 167 -6.14 -14.95 -9.43
N SER A 168 -6.70 -14.10 -10.29
CA SER A 168 -6.29 -13.92 -11.68
C SER A 168 -5.77 -12.51 -11.98
N LEU A 169 -5.33 -11.76 -10.96
CA LEU A 169 -4.86 -10.39 -11.13
C LEU A 169 -3.59 -10.16 -10.31
N HIS A 170 -2.54 -9.76 -11.01
CA HIS A 170 -1.26 -9.43 -10.45
C HIS A 170 -0.99 -7.94 -10.59
N MET A 171 -0.41 -7.35 -9.55
CA MET A 171 0.15 -6.00 -9.62
C MET A 171 1.67 -6.11 -9.69
N VAL A 172 2.27 -5.37 -10.62
CA VAL A 172 3.72 -5.24 -10.74
C VAL A 172 4.10 -3.85 -10.27
N GLU A 173 4.98 -3.80 -9.29
CA GLU A 173 5.60 -2.55 -8.84
C GLU A 173 7.04 -2.49 -9.31
N VAL A 174 7.41 -1.37 -9.92
CA VAL A 174 8.77 -1.06 -10.39
C VAL A 174 9.27 0.16 -9.62
N ARG A 175 10.37 0.05 -8.89
CA ARG A 175 10.93 1.08 -8.00
C ARG A 175 12.37 1.41 -8.37
N LYS A 176 12.71 2.70 -8.36
CA LYS A 176 14.09 3.16 -8.44
C LYS A 176 14.81 2.88 -7.12
N ALA A 177 15.86 2.07 -7.15
CA ALA A 177 16.71 1.80 -5.97
C ALA A 177 17.91 2.76 -5.90
N LYS A 178 18.56 3.04 -7.03
CA LYS A 178 19.73 3.93 -7.13
C LYS A 178 19.82 4.53 -8.54
N GLY A 179 20.47 5.68 -8.68
CA GLY A 179 20.78 6.29 -9.98
C GLY A 179 19.88 7.46 -10.34
N ASP A 180 20.00 7.91 -11.59
CA ASP A 180 19.34 9.11 -12.08
C ASP A 180 17.84 8.92 -12.29
N THR A 181 17.06 9.92 -11.90
CA THR A 181 15.60 9.85 -11.95
C THR A 181 15.06 9.96 -13.38
N LEU A 182 15.70 10.73 -14.28
CA LEU A 182 15.27 10.83 -15.68
C LEU A 182 15.57 9.54 -16.42
N GLU A 183 16.73 8.93 -16.17
CA GLU A 183 17.07 7.61 -16.70
C GLU A 183 16.06 6.54 -16.25
N PHE A 184 15.61 6.59 -14.99
CA PHE A 184 14.54 5.72 -14.48
C PHE A 184 13.22 5.90 -15.23
N HIS A 185 12.77 7.14 -15.46
CA HIS A 185 11.51 7.39 -16.19
C HIS A 185 11.60 6.91 -17.65
N MET A 186 12.75 7.11 -18.29
CA MET A 186 12.99 6.62 -19.65
C MET A 186 12.99 5.09 -19.70
N PHE A 187 13.61 4.43 -18.71
CA PHE A 187 13.53 2.99 -18.54
C PHE A 187 12.08 2.51 -18.40
N CYS A 188 11.29 3.11 -17.49
CA CYS A 188 9.88 2.74 -17.30
C CYS A 188 9.07 2.93 -18.58
N LYS A 189 9.28 4.01 -19.33
CA LYS A 189 8.61 4.23 -20.62
C LYS A 189 8.92 3.12 -21.63
N ASN A 190 10.20 2.78 -21.79
CA ASN A 190 10.63 1.71 -22.70
C ASN A 190 10.11 0.34 -22.27
N LEU A 191 10.09 0.08 -20.96
CA LEU A 191 9.55 -1.14 -20.38
C LEU A 191 8.04 -1.24 -20.65
N SER A 192 7.28 -0.17 -20.42
CA SER A 192 5.83 -0.14 -20.69
C SER A 192 5.52 -0.41 -22.16
N SER A 193 6.24 0.21 -23.10
CA SER A 193 6.06 -0.05 -24.54
C SER A 193 6.40 -1.49 -24.93
N SER A 194 7.32 -2.13 -24.21
CA SER A 194 7.69 -3.54 -24.46
C SER A 194 6.74 -4.55 -23.82
N LEU A 195 5.84 -4.09 -22.93
CA LEU A 195 4.92 -4.91 -22.15
C LEU A 195 3.45 -4.56 -22.45
N GLU A 196 3.16 -3.90 -23.57
CA GLU A 196 1.79 -3.52 -23.95
C GLU A 196 0.83 -4.71 -24.03
N ASP A 197 1.35 -5.90 -24.34
CA ASP A 197 0.63 -7.17 -24.37
C ASP A 197 0.38 -7.79 -22.98
N VAL A 198 0.98 -7.23 -21.94
CA VAL A 198 0.92 -7.71 -20.54
C VAL A 198 0.12 -6.79 -19.65
N VAL A 199 0.21 -5.49 -19.90
CA VAL A 199 -0.49 -4.47 -19.12
C VAL A 199 -1.99 -4.62 -19.34
N TRP A 200 -2.71 -4.88 -18.25
CA TRP A 200 -4.15 -4.89 -18.25
C TRP A 200 -4.65 -3.46 -18.53
N LYS A 201 -5.29 -3.30 -19.69
CA LYS A 201 -6.02 -2.09 -20.06
C LYS A 201 -7.49 -2.29 -19.72
N THR A 202 -8.11 -1.28 -19.11
CA THR A 202 -9.55 -1.27 -18.86
C THR A 202 -10.32 -1.01 -20.16
N GLU A 203 -11.59 -1.42 -20.25
CA GLU A 203 -12.41 -1.29 -21.48
C GLU A 203 -12.50 0.17 -21.99
N GLU A 204 -12.29 1.15 -21.11
CA GLU A 204 -12.22 2.58 -21.42
C GLU A 204 -10.95 2.95 -22.21
N ASP A 205 -9.82 2.29 -21.96
CA ASP A 205 -8.55 2.53 -22.67
C ASP A 205 -8.55 1.94 -24.10
N MET A 206 -9.52 1.07 -24.41
CA MET A 206 -9.68 0.47 -25.75
C MET A 206 -10.53 1.35 -26.68
N GLN A 207 -11.18 2.40 -26.16
CA GLN A 207 -12.03 3.31 -26.95
C GLN A 207 -11.28 4.53 -27.51
N GLU A 208 -10.06 4.83 -27.07
CA GLU A 208 -9.25 5.97 -27.55
C GLU A 208 -8.44 5.68 -28.83
N THR A 209 -8.45 4.46 -29.34
CA THR A 209 -7.96 4.14 -30.69
C THR A 209 -9.13 3.93 -31.64
N LYS A 210 -9.74 5.03 -32.09
CA LYS A 210 -10.58 5.04 -33.29
C LYS A 210 -10.43 6.33 -34.08
#